data_AF-A0A8J7AU78-F1
#
_entry.id   AF-A0A8J7AU78-F1
#
_cell.length_a   1.000
_cell.length_b   1.000
_cell.length_c   1.000
_cell.angle_alpha   90.00
_cell.angle_beta   90.00
_cell.angle_gamma   90.00
#
_symmetry.space_group_name_H-M   'P 1'
#
loop_
_entity.id
_entity.type
_entity.pdbx_description
1 polymer ?
#
loop_
_entity_poly.entity_id
_entity_poly.type
_entity_poly.pdbx_seq_one_letter_code
_entity_poly.pdbx_strand_id
1 'polypeptide(L)' 'ALELVSPSDNPTTVRAKMQEYLDSGLRLGWLINPQDKQVEIYRPQQPPQILSAPAIISGESILPSFTLQLSWLWR' A
#
# COMPACT_ATOMS: atom_id res chain seq x y z
N ALA A 1 8.16 0.69 0.23
CA ALA A 1 7.76 0.76 -1.18
C ALA A 1 6.35 1.35 -1.26
N LEU A 2 6.03 2.04 -2.34
CA LEU A 2 4.68 2.55 -2.59
C LEU A 2 4.34 2.23 -4.04
N GLU A 3 3.29 1.45 -4.23
CA GLU A 3 2.75 1.09 -5.53
C GLU A 3 1.37 1.73 -5.69
N LEU A 4 1.14 2.38 -6.83
CA LEU A 4 -0.16 2.95 -7.19
C LEU A 4 -0.71 2.14 -8.36
N VAL A 5 -1.86 1.49 -8.16
CA VAL A 5 -2.51 0.66 -9.18
C VAL A 5 -3.04 1.54 -10.29
N SER A 6 -2.62 1.26 -11.52
CA SER A 6 -3.15 1.88 -12.73
C SER A 6 -4.41 1.17 -13.22
N PRO A 7 -5.33 1.85 -13.93
CA PRO A 7 -6.53 1.21 -14.49
C PRO A 7 -6.28 0.01 -15.40
N SER A 8 -5.11 -0.07 -16.03
CA SER A 8 -4.71 -1.16 -16.93
C SER A 8 -4.00 -2.31 -16.23
N ASP A 9 -3.69 -2.18 -14.94
CA ASP A 9 -2.93 -3.19 -14.22
C ASP A 9 -3.79 -4.40 -13.88
N ASN A 10 -3.16 -5.58 -13.90
CA ASN A 10 -3.76 -6.79 -13.36
C ASN A 10 -3.54 -6.84 -11.82
N PRO A 11 -4.61 -6.91 -11.00
CA PRO A 11 -4.46 -6.92 -9.54
C PRO A 11 -3.58 -8.04 -9.00
N THR A 12 -3.61 -9.22 -9.61
CA THR A 12 -2.78 -10.37 -9.21
C THR A 12 -1.31 -10.08 -9.45
N THR A 13 -0.97 -9.48 -10.59
CA THR A 13 0.41 -9.12 -10.94
C THR A 13 0.98 -8.08 -9.99
N VAL A 14 0.21 -7.05 -9.63
CA VAL A 14 0.71 -6.00 -8.73
C VAL A 14 0.86 -6.52 -7.30
N ARG A 15 -0.06 -7.37 -6.81
CA ARG A 15 0.11 -8.03 -5.50
C ARG A 15 1.29 -9.00 -5.48
N ALA A 16 1.58 -9.69 -6.59
CA ALA A 16 2.78 -10.53 -6.70
C ALA A 16 4.07 -9.71 -6.53
N LYS A 17 4.16 -8.51 -7.13
CA LYS A 17 5.29 -7.59 -6.91
C LYS A 17 5.44 -7.18 -5.45
N MET A 18 4.33 -6.93 -4.74
CA MET A 18 4.39 -6.62 -3.31
C MET A 18 4.97 -7.78 -2.49
N GLN A 19 4.67 -9.04 -2.87
CA GLN A 19 5.30 -10.21 -2.27
C GLN A 19 6.80 -10.29 -2.59
N GLU A 20 7.20 -10.07 -3.85
CA GLU A 20 8.62 -10.02 -4.23
C GLU A 20 9.41 -8.99 -3.44
N TYR A 21 8.80 -7.83 -3.15
CA TYR A 21 9.42 -6.83 -2.29
C TYR A 21 9.56 -7.30 -0.84
N LEU A 22 8.55 -7.97 -0.27
CA LEU A 22 8.65 -8.57 1.06
C LEU A 22 9.78 -9.60 1.12
N ASP A 23 9.87 -10.47 0.11
CA ASP A 23 10.91 -11.49 -0.01
C ASP A 23 12.32 -10.86 -0.15
N SER A 24 12.37 -9.64 -0.70
CA SER A 24 13.60 -8.83 -0.82
C SER A 24 13.91 -7.98 0.43
N GLY A 25 13.18 -8.16 1.54
CA GLY A 25 13.46 -7.49 2.82
C GLY A 25 12.70 -6.18 3.05
N LEU A 26 11.63 -5.92 2.29
CA LEU A 26 10.74 -4.77 2.53
C LEU A 26 10.13 -4.82 3.93
N ARG A 27 10.28 -3.73 4.70
CA ARG A 27 9.71 -3.63 6.07
C ARG A 27 8.32 -3.01 6.13
N LEU A 28 7.98 -2.16 5.16
CA LEU A 28 6.68 -1.48 5.07
C LEU A 28 6.38 -1.11 3.61
N GLY A 29 5.23 -1.55 3.13
CA GLY A 29 4.75 -1.27 1.78
C GLY A 29 3.30 -0.81 1.75
N TRP A 30 2.97 0.05 0.79
CA TRP A 30 1.60 0.43 0.49
C TRP A 30 1.27 0.12 -0.95
N LEU A 31 0.17 -0.60 -1.18
CA LEU A 31 -0.45 -0.73 -2.48
C LEU A 31 -1.74 0.09 -2.47
N ILE A 32 -1.76 1.17 -3.24
CA ILE A 32 -2.86 2.12 -3.29
C ILE A 32 -3.68 1.83 -4.56
N ASN A 33 -4.95 1.52 -4.40
CA ASN A 33 -5.89 1.29 -5.49
C ASN A 33 -6.97 2.40 -5.49
N PRO A 34 -6.85 3.41 -6.37
CA PRO A 34 -7.84 4.49 -6.44
C PRO A 34 -9.22 4.04 -6.93
N GLN A 35 -9.28 3.03 -7.81
CA GLN A 35 -10.55 2.53 -8.37
C GLN A 35 -11.41 1.90 -7.29
N ASP A 36 -10.81 1.05 -6.45
CA ASP A 36 -11.50 0.42 -5.33
C ASP A 36 -11.49 1.29 -4.06
N LYS A 37 -10.84 2.45 -4.11
CA LYS A 37 -10.59 3.36 -2.98
C LYS A 37 -10.01 2.60 -1.79
N GLN A 38 -8.95 1.85 -2.01
CA GLN A 38 -8.33 1.02 -0.98
C GLN A 38 -6.83 1.25 -0.89
N VAL A 39 -6.31 1.05 0.32
CA VAL A 39 -4.88 0.91 0.56
C VAL A 39 -4.64 -0.44 1.24
N GLU A 40 -3.79 -1.26 0.65
CA GLU A 40 -3.27 -2.46 1.31
C GLU A 40 -1.89 -2.13 1.91
N ILE A 41 -1.70 -2.46 3.19
CA ILE A 41 -0.46 -2.24 3.94
C ILE A 41 0.24 -3.58 4.14
N TYR A 42 1.44 -3.69 3.59
CA TYR A 42 2.28 -4.89 3.61
C TYR A 42 3.37 -4.76 4.67
N ARG A 43 3.50 -5.79 5.51
CA ARG A 43 4.53 -5.93 6.55
C ARG A 43 5.10 -7.36 6.54
N PRO A 44 6.36 -7.57 6.94
CA PRO A 44 6.93 -8.91 7.04
C PRO A 44 6.09 -9.83 7.94
N GLN A 45 5.90 -11.08 7.48
CA GLN A 45 5.27 -12.16 8.24
C GLN A 45 3.83 -11.88 8.70
N GLN A 46 3.14 -10.95 8.03
CA GLN A 46 1.78 -10.56 8.36
C GLN A 46 0.93 -10.56 7.09
N PRO A 47 -0.36 -10.92 7.18
CA PRO A 47 -1.29 -10.70 6.07
C PRO A 47 -1.41 -9.19 5.79
N PRO A 48 -1.66 -8.79 4.53
CA PRO A 48 -1.88 -7.39 4.19
C PRO A 48 -3.08 -6.82 4.97
N GLN A 49 -2.91 -5.64 5.56
CA GLN A 49 -4.00 -4.90 6.18
C GLN A 49 -4.68 -4.04 5.13
N ILE A 50 -5.99 -4.13 4.99
CA ILE A 50 -6.75 -3.34 4.01
C ILE A 50 -7.46 -2.18 4.72
N LEU A 51 -7.28 -0.97 4.20
CA LEU A 51 -7.99 0.23 4.62
C LEU A 51 -8.86 0.74 3.48
N SER A 52 -10.14 1.00 3.77
CA SER A 52 -11.07 1.62 2.82
C SER A 52 -11.02 3.13 2.92
N ALA A 53 -10.69 3.77 1.79
CA ALA A 53 -10.58 5.22 1.59
C ALA A 53 -9.92 5.99 2.76
N PRO A 54 -8.75 5.55 3.26
CA PRO A 54 -8.13 6.21 4.41
C PRO A 54 -7.78 7.67 4.06
N ALA A 55 -8.08 8.60 4.95
CA ALA A 55 -7.70 10.00 4.78
C ALA A 55 -6.17 10.19 4.84
N ILE A 56 -5.51 9.36 5.64
CA ILE A 56 -4.09 9.40 5.97
C ILE A 56 -3.60 7.97 6.19
N ILE A 57 -2.35 7.69 5.77
CA ILE A 57 -1.56 6.54 6.22
C ILE A 57 -0.28 7.02 6.89
N SER A 58 0.23 6.26 7.86
CA SER A 58 1.47 6.60 8.59
C SER A 58 2.63 5.70 8.19
N GLY A 59 3.86 6.18 8.38
CA GLY A 59 5.09 5.40 8.22
C GLY A 59 5.42 4.44 9.36
N GLU A 60 4.56 4.38 10.38
CA GLU A 60 4.71 3.54 11.58
C GLU A 60 6.09 3.72 12.25
N SER A 61 6.62 2.67 12.86
CA SER A 61 7.97 2.65 13.44
C SER A 61 9.07 2.62 12.38
N ILE A 62 8.75 2.30 11.12
CA ILE A 62 9.74 2.18 10.04
C ILE A 62 10.16 3.55 9.50
N LEU A 63 9.21 4.48 9.40
CA LEU A 63 9.42 5.87 9.02
C LEU A 63 8.72 6.77 10.07
N PRO A 64 9.34 6.99 11.23
CA PRO A 64 8.74 7.79 12.30
C PRO A 64 8.38 9.19 11.82
N SER A 65 7.22 9.70 12.25
CA SER A 65 6.66 11.01 11.86
C SER A 65 6.26 11.16 10.39
N PHE A 66 6.46 10.15 9.54
CA PHE A 66 5.94 10.19 8.17
C PHE A 66 4.42 9.97 8.16
N THR A 67 3.71 10.84 7.45
CA THR A 67 2.30 10.65 7.12
C THR A 67 2.05 11.03 5.67
N LEU A 68 1.19 10.27 4.99
CA LEU A 68 0.76 10.57 3.63
C LEU A 68 -0.74 10.86 3.64
N GLN A 69 -1.11 12.07 3.19
CA GLN A 69 -2.50 12.50 3.03
C GLN A 69 -3.05 11.95 1.71
N LEU A 70 -4.17 11.23 1.78
CA LEU A 70 -4.80 10.56 0.64
C LEU A 70 -6.23 11.04 0.35
N SER A 71 -6.80 11.90 1.20
CA SER A 71 -8.18 12.41 1.03
C SER A 71 -8.46 13.02 -0.37
N TRP A 72 -7.44 13.57 -1.03
CA TRP A 72 -7.56 14.14 -2.37
C TRP A 72 -7.67 13.09 -3.48
N LEU A 73 -7.20 11.86 -3.25
CA LEU A 73 -7.10 10.79 -4.24
C LEU A 73 -8.43 10.07 -4.47
N TRP A 74 -9.36 10.14 -3.51
CA TRP A 74 -10.61 9.39 -3.53
C TRP A 74 -11.76 10.06 -4.29
N ARG A 75 -11.49 11.20 -4.91
CA ARG A 75 -12.50 12.03 -5.59
C ARG A 75 -12.86 11.45 -6.95
#